data_AF-A0A6N9U8X9-F1
#
_entry.id   AF-A0A6N9U8X9-F1
#
_cell.length_a   1.000
_cell.length_b   1.000
_cell.length_c   1.000
_cell.angle_alpha   90.00
_cell.angle_beta   90.00
_cell.angle_gamma   90.00
#
_symmetry.space_group_name_H-M   'P 1'
#
loop_
_entity.id
_entity.type
_entity.pdbx_description
1 polymer ?
#
loop_
_entity_poly.entity_id
_entity_poly.type
_entity_poly.pdbx_seq_one_letter_code
_entity_poly.pdbx_strand_id
1 'polypeptide(L)'
;TGGGPATAMRAHSDAPEGASGEVRVHRPVKPRAHVRARGSDVRPGDLALPAGSVVGPAQIGLLAAIGRASVKVRPRPRVVVLSTGSELAQPGEELTGGRIYDSNSFALTAAARDAGAIAYRVAAVADDAEALRATIEDQLIRADLVVTTGGVSVGAYDVVKEALSSVGHAPRDEEGDPDTEEDAPGPGVDFRRLAMQPGKPQGFGSIGPDHTPLLALPGNPVSSYVSFELFVRPAIRTLMGLDDVHRPRVRATLSVDEALSSPSGKRQFLRGRYDAEAGTVTPVGGPGSHLVAALAQADALIVLPEDMTSAEPGTETEVILLR
;
A
#
# COMPACT_ATOMS: atom_id res chain seq x y z
N THR A 1 15.07 40.87 46.07
CA THR A 1 13.86 41.11 45.24
C THR A 1 14.20 41.38 43.77
N GLY A 2 15.11 40.61 43.17
CA GLY A 2 15.35 40.61 41.71
C GLY A 2 16.49 39.67 41.35
N GLY A 3 16.21 38.53 40.70
CA GLY A 3 17.20 37.46 40.52
C GLY A 3 16.83 36.37 39.49
N GLY A 4 16.44 36.77 38.26
CA GLY A 4 16.23 35.84 37.14
C GLY A 4 16.01 36.59 35.81
N PRO A 5 16.42 36.04 34.65
CA PRO A 5 17.08 36.81 33.59
C PRO A 5 16.11 37.52 32.64
N ALA A 6 16.51 38.73 32.24
CA ALA A 6 16.27 39.27 30.92
C ALA A 6 17.62 39.82 30.43
N THR A 7 18.28 39.15 29.47
CA THR A 7 19.63 39.56 29.03
C THR A 7 19.72 40.02 27.58
N ALA A 8 18.64 39.99 26.79
CA ALA A 8 18.53 40.80 25.58
C ALA A 8 17.06 41.03 25.19
N MET A 9 16.70 42.31 25.03
CA MET A 9 15.52 42.78 24.31
C MET A 9 15.99 43.42 23.01
N ARG A 10 15.19 43.34 21.93
CA ARG A 10 15.50 43.99 20.65
C ARG A 10 15.83 45.46 20.88
N ALA A 11 17.02 45.88 20.46
CA ALA A 11 17.37 47.28 20.47
C ALA A 11 16.38 48.05 19.57
N HIS A 12 16.00 49.25 19.99
CA HIS A 12 15.15 50.14 19.20
C HIS A 12 15.88 50.65 17.93
N SER A 13 17.20 50.47 17.86
CA SER A 13 18.10 50.88 16.78
C SER A 13 19.33 49.97 16.75
N ASP A 14 19.85 49.65 15.56
CA ASP A 14 21.07 48.85 15.35
C ASP A 14 22.36 49.71 15.36
N ALA A 15 22.26 51.02 15.64
CA ALA A 15 23.41 51.92 15.71
C ALA A 15 24.03 51.91 17.13
N PRO A 16 25.24 51.37 17.33
CA PRO A 16 25.89 51.28 18.66
C PRO A 16 26.46 52.63 19.15
N GLU A 17 26.47 53.65 18.30
CA GLU A 17 27.03 54.96 18.58
C GLU A 17 26.13 55.74 19.56
N GLY A 18 26.63 55.99 20.78
CA GLY A 18 25.91 56.73 21.83
C GLY A 18 25.16 55.85 22.86
N ALA A 19 25.31 54.53 22.81
CA ALA A 19 24.72 53.64 23.81
C ALA A 19 25.48 53.70 25.15
N SER A 20 24.81 54.09 26.24
CA SER A 20 25.37 54.15 27.60
C SER A 20 25.48 52.79 28.32
N GLY A 21 24.94 51.72 27.71
CA GLY A 21 24.78 50.41 28.35
C GLY A 21 23.54 50.29 29.26
N GLU A 22 22.71 51.33 29.33
CA GLU A 22 21.46 51.33 30.12
C GLU A 22 20.23 51.13 29.24
N VAL A 23 19.25 50.37 29.75
CA VAL A 23 17.95 50.11 29.07
C VAL A 23 16.80 50.51 29.99
N ARG A 24 15.82 51.25 29.44
CA ARG A 24 14.59 51.63 30.16
C ARG A 24 13.45 50.67 29.82
N VAL A 25 12.90 50.02 30.85
CA VAL A 25 11.75 49.11 30.71
C VAL A 25 10.45 49.89 30.92
N HIS A 26 9.64 50.02 29.86
CA HIS A 26 8.43 50.85 29.86
C HIS A 26 7.15 50.14 30.33
N ARG A 27 7.21 48.82 30.57
CA ARG A 27 6.03 48.01 30.96
C ARG A 27 6.42 46.99 32.04
N PRO A 28 5.58 46.78 33.06
CA PRO A 28 5.83 45.73 34.05
C PRO A 28 5.72 44.34 33.37
N VAL A 29 6.59 43.42 33.77
CA VAL A 29 6.60 42.03 33.28
C VAL A 29 6.30 41.06 34.42
N LYS A 30 5.56 39.98 34.12
CA LYS A 30 5.32 38.92 35.10
C LYS A 30 6.64 38.16 35.38
N PRO A 31 6.86 37.70 36.63
CA PRO A 31 8.00 36.83 36.93
C PRO A 31 8.07 35.63 35.97
N ARG A 32 9.27 35.37 35.43
CA ARG A 32 9.56 34.33 34.42
C ARG A 32 8.86 34.49 33.07
N ALA A 33 8.27 35.65 32.77
CA ALA A 33 7.81 35.95 31.42
C ALA A 33 8.98 35.80 30.43
N HIS A 34 8.75 35.09 29.34
CA HIS A 34 9.75 34.80 28.30
C HIS A 34 10.99 34.00 28.78
N VAL A 35 10.93 33.37 29.95
CA VAL A 35 11.96 32.43 30.43
C VAL A 35 11.49 31.00 30.21
N ARG A 36 12.24 30.21 29.44
CA ARG A 36 11.99 28.78 29.27
C ARG A 36 12.72 28.00 30.37
N ALA A 37 11.99 27.20 31.14
CA ALA A 37 12.59 26.35 32.17
C ALA A 37 13.33 25.17 31.53
N ARG A 38 14.38 24.67 32.18
CA ARG A 38 15.05 23.43 31.75
C ARG A 38 14.04 22.29 31.71
N GLY A 39 13.96 21.59 30.58
CA GLY A 39 13.01 20.49 30.39
C GLY A 39 11.54 20.91 30.42
N SER A 40 11.24 22.15 30.00
CA SER A 40 9.85 22.62 29.86
C SER A 40 9.09 21.97 28.70
N ASP A 41 9.81 21.36 27.77
CA ASP A 41 9.27 20.67 26.59
C ASP A 41 9.42 19.14 26.76
N VAL A 42 10.67 18.66 26.87
CA VAL A 42 10.99 17.25 27.14
C VAL A 42 12.03 17.15 28.24
N ARG A 43 11.85 16.23 29.18
CA ARG A 43 12.79 15.97 30.29
C ARG A 43 13.61 14.71 30.05
N PRO A 44 14.81 14.61 30.67
CA PRO A 44 15.54 13.35 30.71
C PRO A 44 14.67 12.22 31.29
N GLY A 45 14.58 11.11 30.57
CA GLY A 45 13.77 9.96 30.95
C GLY A 45 12.38 9.92 30.31
N ASP A 46 11.91 11.03 29.72
CA ASP A 46 10.63 11.04 29.02
C ASP A 46 10.71 10.21 27.72
N LEU A 47 9.62 9.53 27.39
CA LEU A 47 9.47 8.85 26.10
C LEU A 47 9.21 9.90 25.01
N ALA A 48 10.25 10.25 24.25
CA ALA A 48 10.14 11.26 23.18
C ALA A 48 9.26 10.78 22.02
N LEU A 49 9.40 9.52 21.59
CA LEU A 49 8.59 8.90 20.53
C LEU A 49 8.34 7.42 20.88
N PRO A 50 7.08 6.94 20.82
CA PRO A 50 6.80 5.52 20.99
C PRO A 50 7.31 4.70 19.80
N ALA A 51 7.64 3.42 20.05
CA ALA A 51 7.94 2.48 18.97
C ALA A 51 6.73 2.32 18.05
N GLY A 52 6.96 2.22 16.74
CA GLY A 52 5.89 2.23 15.73
C GLY A 52 5.58 3.63 15.17
N SER A 53 6.09 4.70 15.79
CA SER A 53 5.94 6.06 15.24
C SER A 53 6.54 6.18 13.84
N VAL A 54 5.75 6.70 12.90
CA VAL A 54 6.26 7.10 11.58
C VAL A 54 7.17 8.31 11.75
N VAL A 55 8.40 8.20 11.25
CA VAL A 55 9.41 9.26 11.35
C VAL A 55 9.20 10.27 10.22
N GLY A 56 8.38 11.29 10.49
CA GLY A 56 8.17 12.43 9.60
C GLY A 56 9.04 13.65 9.95
N PRO A 57 8.82 14.81 9.29
CA PRO A 57 9.62 16.02 9.50
C PRO A 57 9.66 16.49 10.97
N ALA A 58 8.52 16.46 11.67
CA ALA A 58 8.44 16.86 13.07
C ALA A 58 9.21 15.89 13.98
N GLN A 59 9.11 14.59 13.74
CA GLN A 59 9.85 13.57 14.49
C GLN A 59 11.36 13.69 14.27
N ILE A 60 11.79 13.95 13.04
CA ILE A 60 13.20 14.25 12.73
C ILE A 60 13.67 15.49 13.49
N GLY A 61 12.86 16.57 13.49
CA GLY A 61 13.16 17.79 14.24
C GLY A 61 13.30 17.55 15.74
N LEU A 62 12.38 16.78 16.33
CA LEU A 62 12.45 16.38 17.73
C LEU A 62 13.73 15.59 18.03
N LEU A 63 14.00 14.53 17.26
CA LEU A 63 15.18 13.68 17.42
C LEU A 63 16.48 14.48 17.33
N ALA A 64 16.59 15.39 16.38
CA ALA A 64 17.73 16.28 16.25
C ALA A 64 17.84 17.24 17.45
N ALA A 65 16.72 17.84 17.89
CA ALA A 65 16.68 18.78 19.01
C ALA A 65 17.12 18.13 20.35
N ILE A 66 16.85 16.83 20.53
CA ILE A 66 17.33 16.06 21.69
C ILE A 66 18.70 15.41 21.48
N GLY A 67 19.41 15.79 20.40
CA GLY A 67 20.79 15.37 20.13
C GLY A 67 20.95 13.92 19.64
N ARG A 68 19.91 13.31 19.06
CA ARG A 68 19.97 11.95 18.52
C ARG A 68 20.41 11.99 17.05
N ALA A 69 21.67 11.61 16.81
CA ALA A 69 22.22 11.52 15.45
C ALA A 69 21.67 10.35 14.63
N SER A 70 21.24 9.26 15.28
CA SER A 70 20.64 8.10 14.63
C SER A 70 19.61 7.42 15.53
N VAL A 71 18.67 6.73 14.89
CA VAL A 71 17.63 5.92 15.54
C VAL A 71 17.48 4.59 14.82
N LYS A 72 17.07 3.55 15.55
CA LYS A 72 16.72 2.26 14.97
C LYS A 72 15.32 2.36 14.36
N VAL A 73 15.20 1.98 13.08
CA VAL A 73 13.93 1.95 12.35
C VAL A 73 13.74 0.59 11.71
N ARG A 74 12.49 0.24 11.39
CA ARG A 74 12.23 -0.92 10.52
C ARG A 74 12.64 -0.57 9.08
N PRO A 75 13.32 -1.48 8.37
CA PRO A 75 13.64 -1.26 6.97
C PRO A 75 12.37 -1.24 6.12
N ARG A 76 12.44 -0.59 4.97
CA ARG A 76 11.40 -0.71 3.95
C ARG A 76 11.50 -2.12 3.32
N PRO A 77 10.40 -2.88 3.22
CA PRO A 77 10.43 -4.20 2.62
C PRO A 77 10.79 -4.10 1.13
N ARG A 78 11.58 -5.06 0.67
CA ARG A 78 11.96 -5.22 -0.73
C ARG A 78 10.90 -6.07 -1.44
N VAL A 79 10.20 -5.48 -2.39
CA VAL A 79 9.12 -6.15 -3.13
C VAL A 79 9.58 -6.40 -4.56
N VAL A 80 9.56 -7.65 -4.98
CA VAL A 80 9.81 -8.03 -6.38
C VAL A 80 8.48 -8.22 -7.08
N VAL A 81 8.30 -7.57 -8.23
CA VAL A 81 7.11 -7.66 -9.07
C VAL A 81 7.49 -8.25 -10.42
N LEU A 82 6.81 -9.32 -10.81
CA LEU A 82 7.02 -10.01 -12.09
C LEU A 82 5.70 -10.29 -12.80
N SER A 83 5.68 -10.08 -14.12
CA SER A 83 4.57 -10.48 -14.99
C SER A 83 4.93 -11.76 -15.75
N THR A 84 3.95 -12.62 -15.99
CA THR A 84 4.07 -13.76 -16.92
C THR A 84 3.06 -13.62 -18.06
N GLY A 85 3.48 -13.99 -19.25
CA GLY A 85 2.65 -13.99 -20.45
C GLY A 85 3.49 -13.85 -21.70
N SER A 86 3.39 -14.82 -22.60
CA SER A 86 4.10 -14.81 -23.89
C SER A 86 3.59 -13.69 -24.82
N GLU A 87 2.38 -13.19 -24.57
CA GLU A 87 1.79 -12.04 -25.25
C GLU A 87 2.39 -10.70 -24.81
N LEU A 88 3.15 -10.65 -23.72
CA LEU A 88 3.61 -9.39 -23.13
C LEU A 88 4.79 -8.79 -23.91
N ALA A 89 4.71 -7.48 -24.15
CA ALA A 89 5.75 -6.65 -24.74
C ALA A 89 6.11 -5.47 -23.83
N GLN A 90 7.34 -4.94 -23.94
CA GLN A 90 7.71 -3.75 -23.18
C GLN A 90 7.13 -2.49 -23.84
N PRO A 91 6.68 -1.49 -23.06
CA PRO A 91 6.30 -0.19 -23.60
C PRO A 91 7.42 0.41 -24.45
N GLY A 92 7.09 0.82 -25.68
CA GLY A 92 8.03 1.37 -26.66
C GLY A 92 8.53 0.37 -27.70
N GLU A 93 8.30 -0.93 -27.50
CA GLU A 93 8.48 -1.95 -28.54
C GLU A 93 7.31 -1.92 -29.54
N GLU A 94 7.54 -2.33 -30.79
CA GLU A 94 6.46 -2.50 -31.76
C GLU A 94 5.64 -3.77 -31.42
N LEU A 95 4.30 -3.63 -31.33
CA LEU A 95 3.42 -4.76 -31.11
C LEU A 95 3.23 -5.55 -32.40
N THR A 96 3.57 -6.84 -32.35
CA THR A 96 3.37 -7.79 -33.44
C THR A 96 2.61 -9.00 -32.93
N GLY A 97 1.86 -9.68 -33.81
CA GLY A 97 1.30 -11.01 -33.53
C GLY A 97 0.42 -11.12 -32.28
N GLY A 98 -0.53 -10.20 -32.06
CA GLY A 98 -1.47 -10.29 -30.94
C GLY A 98 -0.88 -9.98 -29.56
N ARG A 99 0.37 -9.50 -29.51
CA ARG A 99 1.02 -9.05 -28.27
C ARG A 99 0.36 -7.79 -27.71
N ILE A 100 0.46 -7.64 -26.40
CA ILE A 100 -0.01 -6.48 -25.65
C ILE A 100 1.11 -5.94 -24.74
N TYR A 101 1.04 -4.66 -24.39
CA TYR A 101 2.02 -4.10 -23.47
C TYR A 101 1.82 -4.59 -22.03
N ASP A 102 2.92 -4.91 -21.37
CA ASP A 102 2.94 -5.18 -19.93
C ASP A 102 2.65 -3.89 -19.16
N SER A 103 1.39 -3.74 -18.73
CA SER A 103 0.94 -2.62 -17.90
C SER A 103 0.94 -2.97 -16.41
N ASN A 104 0.76 -4.25 -16.06
CA ASN A 104 0.63 -4.67 -14.67
C ASN A 104 1.94 -4.53 -13.91
N SER A 105 3.08 -4.98 -14.46
CA SER A 105 4.35 -4.90 -13.73
C SER A 105 4.69 -3.45 -13.38
N PHE A 106 4.38 -2.51 -14.28
CA PHE A 106 4.55 -1.07 -14.05
C PHE A 106 3.62 -0.55 -12.97
N ALA A 107 2.32 -0.82 -13.08
CA ALA A 107 1.31 -0.36 -12.13
C ALA A 107 1.57 -0.90 -10.72
N LEU A 108 1.82 -2.20 -10.59
CA LEU A 108 2.04 -2.88 -9.31
C LEU A 108 3.37 -2.47 -8.67
N THR A 109 4.43 -2.28 -9.45
CA THR A 109 5.70 -1.75 -8.93
C THR A 109 5.53 -0.32 -8.39
N ALA A 110 4.77 0.53 -9.10
CA ALA A 110 4.47 1.88 -8.64
C ALA A 110 3.62 1.86 -7.35
N ALA A 111 2.60 1.00 -7.30
CA ALA A 111 1.75 0.84 -6.13
C ALA A 111 2.52 0.30 -4.90
N ALA A 112 3.50 -0.59 -5.10
CA ALA A 112 4.40 -1.04 -4.03
C ALA A 112 5.27 0.09 -3.48
N ARG A 113 5.77 0.99 -4.33
CA ARG A 113 6.51 2.17 -3.88
C ARG A 113 5.63 3.14 -3.10
N ASP A 114 4.40 3.37 -3.57
CA ASP A 114 3.39 4.17 -2.88
C ASP A 114 3.03 3.57 -1.50
N ALA A 115 2.94 2.24 -1.41
CA ALA A 115 2.74 1.54 -0.15
C ALA A 115 3.93 1.62 0.81
N GLY A 116 5.09 2.12 0.37
CA GLY A 116 6.28 2.33 1.20
C GLY A 116 7.40 1.31 0.98
N ALA A 117 7.27 0.37 0.05
CA ALA A 117 8.30 -0.63 -0.25
C ALA A 117 9.46 -0.08 -1.10
N ILE A 118 10.59 -0.79 -1.11
CA ILE A 118 11.60 -0.71 -2.18
C ILE A 118 11.20 -1.73 -3.25
N ALA A 119 10.67 -1.27 -4.38
CA ALA A 119 10.10 -2.16 -5.39
C ALA A 119 11.02 -2.37 -6.61
N TYR A 120 11.23 -3.63 -6.96
CA TYR A 120 12.00 -4.11 -8.12
C TYR A 120 11.05 -4.70 -9.15
N ARG A 121 11.14 -4.22 -10.39
CA ARG A 121 10.39 -4.76 -11.51
C ARG A 121 11.27 -5.74 -12.27
N VAL A 122 10.76 -6.93 -12.51
CA VAL A 122 11.37 -7.94 -13.38
C VAL A 122 10.68 -7.86 -14.74
N ALA A 123 11.44 -8.04 -15.82
CA ALA A 123 10.85 -8.11 -17.16
C ALA A 123 9.86 -9.28 -17.24
N ALA A 124 8.90 -9.19 -18.16
CA ALA A 124 7.94 -10.25 -18.37
C ALA A 124 8.65 -11.57 -18.72
N VAL A 125 8.26 -12.64 -18.04
CA VAL A 125 8.75 -13.99 -18.33
C VAL A 125 7.75 -14.65 -19.30
N ALA A 126 8.27 -15.37 -20.29
CA ALA A 126 7.44 -16.16 -21.19
C ALA A 126 6.69 -17.27 -20.41
N ASP A 127 5.65 -17.85 -21.01
CA ASP A 127 4.86 -18.92 -20.39
C ASP A 127 5.61 -20.26 -20.40
N ASP A 128 6.72 -20.29 -19.66
CA ASP A 128 7.55 -21.47 -19.42
C ASP A 128 7.80 -21.59 -17.91
N ALA A 129 7.38 -22.72 -17.33
CA ALA A 129 7.37 -22.91 -15.88
C ALA A 129 8.79 -22.97 -15.29
N GLU A 130 9.74 -23.53 -16.05
CA GLU A 130 11.13 -23.62 -15.63
C GLU A 130 11.82 -22.25 -15.66
N ALA A 131 11.62 -21.46 -16.71
CA ALA A 131 12.10 -20.10 -16.81
C ALA A 131 11.50 -19.19 -15.73
N LEU A 132 10.20 -19.34 -15.45
CA LEU A 132 9.54 -18.61 -14.36
C LEU A 132 10.13 -18.99 -13.00
N ARG A 133 10.29 -20.29 -12.72
CA ARG A 133 10.91 -20.77 -11.48
C ARG A 133 12.33 -20.26 -11.30
N ALA A 134 13.18 -20.41 -12.32
CA ALA A 134 14.57 -19.94 -12.29
C ALA A 134 14.64 -18.42 -12.08
N THR A 135 13.75 -17.67 -12.73
CA THR A 135 13.64 -16.23 -12.51
C THR A 135 13.24 -15.93 -11.07
N ILE A 136 12.22 -16.59 -10.53
CA ILE A 136 11.79 -16.37 -9.14
C ILE A 136 12.94 -16.67 -8.17
N GLU A 137 13.64 -17.79 -8.33
CA GLU A 137 14.77 -18.20 -7.49
C GLU A 137 15.92 -17.18 -7.49
N ASP A 138 16.30 -16.66 -8.66
CA ASP A 138 17.31 -15.60 -8.79
C ASP A 138 16.92 -14.32 -8.03
N GLN A 139 15.62 -14.04 -7.95
CA GLN A 139 15.10 -12.85 -7.30
C GLN A 139 14.94 -12.97 -5.78
N LEU A 140 14.91 -14.20 -5.24
CA LEU A 140 14.66 -14.43 -3.81
C LEU A 140 15.67 -13.75 -2.88
N ILE A 141 16.95 -13.71 -3.28
CA ILE A 141 18.02 -13.09 -2.47
C ILE A 141 17.75 -11.61 -2.13
N ARG A 142 16.92 -10.95 -2.94
CA ARG A 142 16.57 -9.54 -2.79
C ARG A 142 15.10 -9.29 -2.48
N ALA A 143 14.30 -10.32 -2.20
CA ALA A 143 12.87 -10.21 -1.98
C ALA A 143 12.50 -10.48 -0.51
N ASP A 144 11.81 -9.53 0.10
CA ASP A 144 11.05 -9.76 1.34
C ASP A 144 9.58 -10.10 1.04
N LEU A 145 9.14 -9.84 -0.21
CA LEU A 145 7.84 -10.23 -0.76
C LEU A 145 7.94 -10.34 -2.29
N VAL A 146 7.36 -11.40 -2.86
CA VAL A 146 7.24 -11.59 -4.31
C VAL A 146 5.78 -11.41 -4.74
N VAL A 147 5.56 -10.65 -5.80
CA VAL A 147 4.25 -10.44 -6.42
C VAL A 147 4.31 -10.87 -7.88
N THR A 148 3.45 -11.82 -8.25
CA THR A 148 3.31 -12.24 -9.64
C THR A 148 1.99 -11.76 -10.22
N THR A 149 1.93 -11.54 -11.53
CA THR A 149 0.69 -11.21 -12.24
C THR A 149 0.66 -11.88 -13.60
N GLY A 150 -0.52 -12.33 -14.02
CA GLY A 150 -0.64 -13.19 -15.20
C GLY A 150 -0.60 -14.65 -14.81
N GLY A 151 -1.06 -15.52 -15.72
CA GLY A 151 -0.89 -16.96 -15.60
C GLY A 151 -1.49 -17.63 -14.37
N VAL A 152 -2.48 -17.07 -13.65
CA VAL A 152 -3.19 -17.69 -12.49
C VAL A 152 -4.64 -18.13 -12.78
N SER A 153 -5.01 -18.20 -14.07
CA SER A 153 -6.38 -18.45 -14.52
C SER A 153 -6.71 -19.95 -14.64
N VAL A 154 -7.98 -20.27 -14.88
CA VAL A 154 -8.51 -21.64 -15.00
C VAL A 154 -8.20 -22.32 -16.35
N GLY A 155 -7.23 -21.80 -17.12
CA GLY A 155 -6.85 -22.33 -18.43
C GLY A 155 -5.83 -23.46 -18.32
N ALA A 156 -5.73 -24.27 -19.37
CA ALA A 156 -4.85 -25.45 -19.46
C ALA A 156 -3.33 -25.16 -19.43
N TYR A 157 -2.90 -23.92 -19.13
CA TYR A 157 -1.52 -23.45 -19.14
C TYR A 157 -1.28 -22.46 -17.99
N ASP A 158 -1.63 -22.85 -16.76
CA ASP A 158 -1.36 -22.04 -15.56
C ASP A 158 0.10 -22.23 -15.14
N VAL A 159 1.00 -21.55 -15.87
CA VAL A 159 2.45 -21.61 -15.69
C VAL A 159 2.88 -21.20 -14.29
N VAL A 160 2.12 -20.30 -13.64
CA VAL A 160 2.39 -19.88 -12.26
C VAL A 160 2.07 -21.00 -11.29
N LYS A 161 0.91 -21.67 -11.44
CA LYS A 161 0.59 -22.88 -10.65
C LYS A 161 1.62 -23.96 -10.91
N GLU A 162 1.99 -24.22 -12.15
CA GLU A 162 2.97 -25.27 -12.47
C GLU A 162 4.34 -24.97 -11.84
N ALA A 163 4.85 -23.75 -12.03
CA ALA A 163 6.13 -23.32 -11.47
C ALA A 163 6.14 -23.37 -9.94
N LEU A 164 5.01 -23.07 -9.29
CA LEU A 164 4.92 -22.94 -7.83
C LEU A 164 4.43 -24.21 -7.11
N SER A 165 3.72 -25.12 -7.78
CA SER A 165 3.26 -26.39 -7.20
C SER A 165 4.42 -27.35 -6.93
N SER A 166 5.48 -27.28 -7.74
CA SER A 166 6.71 -28.07 -7.54
C SER A 166 7.56 -27.59 -6.35
N VAL A 167 7.32 -26.37 -5.85
CA VAL A 167 8.09 -25.72 -4.78
C VAL A 167 7.48 -25.98 -3.39
N GLY A 168 6.30 -26.59 -3.34
CA GLY A 168 5.70 -27.05 -2.10
C GLY A 168 4.25 -27.42 -2.30
N HIS A 169 3.97 -28.72 -2.33
CA HIS A 169 2.85 -29.45 -1.74
C HIS A 169 2.92 -30.91 -2.26
N ALA A 170 2.83 -31.89 -1.36
CA ALA A 170 2.36 -33.22 -1.72
C ALA A 170 0.91 -33.11 -2.23
N PRO A 171 0.45 -33.96 -3.16
CA PRO A 171 -0.84 -33.80 -3.82
C PRO A 171 -1.97 -33.72 -2.78
N ARG A 172 -2.76 -32.65 -2.84
CA ARG A 172 -4.05 -32.54 -2.17
C ARG A 172 -5.11 -33.00 -3.18
N ASP A 173 -5.78 -34.09 -2.87
CA ASP A 173 -6.90 -34.59 -3.66
C ASP A 173 -8.02 -33.54 -3.68
N GLU A 174 -8.73 -33.40 -4.80
CA GLU A 174 -9.76 -32.37 -5.04
C GLU A 174 -11.03 -32.52 -4.16
N GLU A 175 -11.01 -33.43 -3.18
CA GLU A 175 -12.14 -33.83 -2.32
C GLU A 175 -11.68 -33.94 -0.85
N GLY A 176 -11.19 -32.85 -0.26
CA GLY A 176 -10.82 -32.77 1.16
C GLY A 176 -11.87 -32.04 2.00
N ASP A 177 -12.32 -32.69 3.07
CA ASP A 177 -13.25 -32.23 4.10
C ASP A 177 -12.81 -30.89 4.75
N PRO A 178 -13.67 -29.85 4.82
CA PRO A 178 -13.29 -28.52 5.33
C PRO A 178 -12.97 -28.45 6.83
N ASP A 179 -13.19 -29.50 7.61
CA ASP A 179 -13.09 -29.47 9.09
C ASP A 179 -11.84 -30.15 9.69
N THR A 180 -10.82 -30.51 8.90
CA THR A 180 -9.55 -31.02 9.45
C THR A 180 -8.57 -29.90 9.78
N GLU A 181 -8.25 -29.74 11.07
CA GLU A 181 -7.19 -28.89 11.63
C GLU A 181 -5.82 -29.18 10.99
N GLU A 182 -5.42 -28.44 9.95
CA GLU A 182 -4.05 -28.49 9.39
C GLU A 182 -3.54 -27.08 8.97
N ASP A 183 -3.57 -26.14 9.91
CA ASP A 183 -3.01 -24.77 9.76
C ASP A 183 -1.51 -24.69 10.10
N ALA A 184 -0.68 -25.57 9.53
CA ALA A 184 0.77 -25.40 9.57
C ALA A 184 1.26 -24.77 8.26
N PRO A 185 1.90 -23.59 8.26
CA PRO A 185 2.44 -22.99 7.04
C PRO A 185 3.68 -23.77 6.60
N GLY A 186 3.46 -24.80 5.79
CA GLY A 186 4.52 -25.42 4.99
C GLY A 186 4.93 -24.52 3.81
N PRO A 187 6.11 -24.75 3.20
CA PRO A 187 6.45 -24.12 1.93
C PRO A 187 5.45 -24.55 0.86
N GLY A 188 5.00 -23.62 0.02
CA GLY A 188 3.99 -23.88 -1.01
C GLY A 188 3.09 -22.68 -1.28
N VAL A 189 2.38 -22.73 -2.40
CA VAL A 189 1.48 -21.67 -2.86
C VAL A 189 0.09 -22.25 -3.12
N ASP A 190 -0.89 -21.76 -2.37
CA ASP A 190 -2.30 -22.14 -2.51
C ASP A 190 -3.00 -21.20 -3.50
N PHE A 191 -3.82 -21.77 -4.38
CA PHE A 191 -4.62 -21.00 -5.33
C PHE A 191 -6.10 -21.14 -5.02
N ARG A 192 -6.78 -20.01 -4.78
CA ARG A 192 -8.18 -19.96 -4.38
C ARG A 192 -9.00 -19.10 -5.31
N ARG A 193 -10.31 -19.35 -5.33
CA ARG A 193 -11.31 -18.51 -6.02
C ARG A 193 -12.06 -17.71 -4.96
N LEU A 194 -11.85 -16.41 -4.94
CA LEU A 194 -12.50 -15.52 -4.01
C LEU A 194 -13.86 -15.05 -4.54
N ALA A 195 -14.80 -14.86 -3.61
CA ALA A 195 -16.12 -14.30 -3.87
C ALA A 195 -16.05 -12.78 -4.08
N MET A 196 -15.26 -12.34 -5.08
CA MET A 196 -15.07 -10.93 -5.42
C MET A 196 -15.09 -10.68 -6.92
N GLN A 197 -15.40 -9.44 -7.31
CA GLN A 197 -15.26 -8.96 -8.67
C GLN A 197 -14.76 -7.51 -8.68
N PRO A 198 -13.72 -7.17 -9.48
CA PRO A 198 -12.84 -8.08 -10.20
C PRO A 198 -11.91 -8.85 -9.25
N GLY A 199 -11.08 -9.78 -9.76
CA GLY A 199 -10.07 -10.47 -8.93
C GLY A 199 -10.44 -11.84 -8.36
N LYS A 200 -11.26 -12.63 -9.08
CA LYS A 200 -11.67 -13.98 -8.62
C LYS A 200 -10.48 -14.92 -8.29
N PRO A 201 -9.52 -15.21 -9.19
CA PRO A 201 -8.42 -16.11 -8.85
C PRO A 201 -7.32 -15.38 -8.08
N GLN A 202 -6.83 -15.97 -6.99
CA GLN A 202 -5.67 -15.49 -6.24
C GLN A 202 -4.79 -16.67 -5.86
N GLY A 203 -3.47 -16.46 -5.85
CA GLY A 203 -2.52 -17.35 -5.23
C GLY A 203 -1.81 -16.69 -4.05
N PHE A 204 -1.54 -17.43 -2.99
CA PHE A 204 -0.77 -16.95 -1.84
C PHE A 204 0.01 -18.09 -1.18
N GLY A 205 1.15 -17.76 -0.59
CA GLY A 205 1.94 -18.75 0.12
C GLY A 205 3.35 -18.26 0.42
N SER A 206 4.27 -19.20 0.59
CA SER A 206 5.70 -18.92 0.80
C SER A 206 6.58 -19.81 -0.07
N ILE A 207 7.70 -19.26 -0.52
CA ILE A 207 8.63 -19.93 -1.44
C ILE A 207 10.08 -19.79 -0.95
N GLY A 208 10.92 -20.75 -1.36
CA GLY A 208 12.33 -20.77 -1.04
C GLY A 208 12.65 -21.14 0.42
N PRO A 209 13.95 -21.24 0.76
CA PRO A 209 14.39 -21.69 2.07
C PRO A 209 14.06 -20.69 3.20
N ASP A 210 13.96 -19.40 2.88
CA ASP A 210 13.65 -18.33 3.83
C ASP A 210 12.13 -18.09 4.00
N HIS A 211 11.30 -18.93 3.38
CA HIS A 211 9.83 -18.79 3.37
C HIS A 211 9.36 -17.39 2.92
N THR A 212 9.97 -16.86 1.86
CA THR A 212 9.60 -15.55 1.31
C THR A 212 8.14 -15.57 0.87
N PRO A 213 7.29 -14.67 1.38
CA PRO A 213 5.88 -14.60 0.97
C PRO A 213 5.74 -14.35 -0.53
N LEU A 214 4.76 -15.00 -1.15
CA LEU A 214 4.38 -14.80 -2.55
C LEU A 214 2.88 -14.55 -2.66
N LEU A 215 2.51 -13.54 -3.45
CA LEU A 215 1.13 -13.21 -3.83
C LEU A 215 1.01 -13.26 -5.35
N ALA A 216 0.20 -14.18 -5.87
CA ALA A 216 -0.04 -14.37 -7.30
C ALA A 216 -1.38 -13.75 -7.71
N LEU A 217 -1.32 -12.67 -8.47
CA LEU A 217 -2.47 -11.85 -8.83
C LEU A 217 -2.99 -12.19 -10.24
N PRO A 218 -4.28 -11.92 -10.53
CA PRO A 218 -4.84 -12.06 -11.88
C PRO A 218 -4.02 -11.35 -12.96
N GLY A 219 -4.08 -11.82 -14.21
CA GLY A 219 -3.44 -11.13 -15.35
C GLY A 219 -4.20 -9.91 -15.85
N ASN A 220 -5.50 -9.84 -15.58
CA ASN A 220 -6.32 -8.71 -16.00
C ASN A 220 -5.95 -7.43 -15.20
N PRO A 221 -5.68 -6.28 -15.84
CA PRO A 221 -5.10 -5.11 -15.17
C PRO A 221 -5.90 -4.51 -14.01
N VAL A 222 -7.23 -4.41 -14.14
CA VAL A 222 -8.05 -3.86 -13.04
C VAL A 222 -8.16 -4.89 -11.92
N SER A 223 -8.23 -6.17 -12.30
CA SER A 223 -8.24 -7.27 -11.32
C SER A 223 -6.94 -7.31 -10.51
N SER A 224 -5.77 -7.21 -11.16
CA SER A 224 -4.48 -7.21 -10.48
C SER A 224 -4.32 -6.00 -9.56
N TYR A 225 -4.68 -4.81 -10.03
CA TYR A 225 -4.58 -3.60 -9.21
C TYR A 225 -5.52 -3.61 -7.99
N VAL A 226 -6.79 -4.00 -8.16
CA VAL A 226 -7.72 -4.15 -7.03
C VAL A 226 -7.21 -5.20 -6.04
N SER A 227 -6.70 -6.32 -6.53
CA SER A 227 -6.11 -7.37 -5.68
C SER A 227 -4.86 -6.88 -4.94
N PHE A 228 -4.06 -6.03 -5.58
CA PHE A 228 -2.92 -5.39 -4.94
C PHE A 228 -3.34 -4.51 -3.76
N GLU A 229 -4.29 -3.60 -3.97
CA GLU A 229 -4.75 -2.68 -2.92
C GLU A 229 -5.38 -3.43 -1.73
N LEU A 230 -6.05 -4.57 -2.00
CA LEU A 230 -6.73 -5.36 -0.97
C LEU A 230 -5.81 -6.34 -0.23
N PHE A 231 -4.80 -6.92 -0.89
CA PHE A 231 -3.99 -8.01 -0.31
C PHE A 231 -2.50 -7.70 -0.22
N VAL A 232 -1.90 -7.13 -1.26
CA VAL A 232 -0.45 -6.84 -1.29
C VAL A 232 -0.09 -5.61 -0.47
N ARG A 233 -0.86 -4.52 -0.59
CA ARG A 233 -0.62 -3.29 0.17
C ARG A 233 -0.66 -3.54 1.69
N PRO A 234 -1.66 -4.25 2.24
CA PRO A 234 -1.63 -4.61 3.66
C PRO A 234 -0.42 -5.44 4.04
N ALA A 235 -0.02 -6.44 3.24
CA ALA A 235 1.16 -7.25 3.50
C ALA A 235 2.44 -6.39 3.58
N ILE A 236 2.62 -5.45 2.64
CA ILE A 236 3.74 -4.49 2.67
C ILE A 236 3.74 -3.67 3.96
N ARG A 237 2.59 -3.13 4.37
CA ARG A 237 2.49 -2.28 5.56
C ARG A 237 2.66 -3.07 6.86
N THR A 238 2.21 -4.33 6.89
CA THR A 238 2.49 -5.27 7.98
C THR A 238 3.99 -5.55 8.11
N LEU A 239 4.70 -5.79 7.00
CA LEU A 239 6.16 -5.97 7.01
C LEU A 239 6.90 -4.72 7.51
N MET A 240 6.34 -3.53 7.27
CA MET A 240 6.84 -2.27 7.83
C MET A 240 6.53 -2.08 9.32
N GLY A 241 5.72 -2.96 9.92
CA GLY A 241 5.28 -2.88 11.32
C GLY A 241 4.37 -1.69 11.59
N LEU A 242 3.50 -1.34 10.63
CA LEU A 242 2.46 -0.33 10.78
C LEU A 242 1.16 -0.98 11.26
N ASP A 243 0.41 -0.28 12.11
CA ASP A 243 -0.88 -0.76 12.61
C ASP A 243 -2.01 -0.53 11.58
N ASP A 244 -1.99 0.62 10.89
CA ASP A 244 -2.94 0.92 9.82
C ASP A 244 -2.42 0.47 8.45
N VAL A 245 -2.79 -0.76 8.11
CA VAL A 245 -2.36 -1.48 6.90
C VAL A 245 -3.31 -1.33 5.72
N HIS A 246 -4.55 -0.90 5.96
CA HIS A 246 -5.54 -0.74 4.90
C HIS A 246 -5.57 0.70 4.37
N ARG A 247 -6.27 0.90 3.26
CA ARG A 247 -6.63 2.25 2.81
C ARG A 247 -7.77 2.78 3.69
N PRO A 248 -7.87 4.11 3.88
CA PRO A 248 -9.02 4.71 4.54
C PRO A 248 -10.34 4.27 3.89
N ARG A 249 -11.34 4.01 4.72
CA ARG A 249 -12.69 3.62 4.29
C ARG A 249 -13.68 4.66 4.78
N VAL A 250 -14.59 5.07 3.91
CA VAL A 250 -15.63 6.04 4.21
C VAL A 250 -16.98 5.52 3.74
N ARG A 251 -18.07 6.12 4.23
CA ARG A 251 -19.41 5.94 3.67
C ARG A 251 -19.70 7.08 2.70
N ALA A 252 -20.28 6.76 1.55
CA ALA A 252 -20.66 7.76 0.56
C ALA A 252 -21.99 7.36 -0.09
N THR A 253 -22.74 8.37 -0.51
CA THR A 253 -24.00 8.19 -1.25
C THR A 253 -23.70 7.96 -2.72
N LEU A 254 -24.25 6.89 -3.30
CA LEU A 254 -24.06 6.55 -4.71
C LEU A 254 -24.78 7.58 -5.60
N SER A 255 -24.00 8.32 -6.39
CA SER A 255 -24.51 9.33 -7.33
C SER A 255 -24.51 8.76 -8.74
N VAL A 256 -25.62 8.13 -9.12
CA VAL A 256 -25.89 7.52 -10.44
C VAL A 256 -27.31 7.84 -10.89
N ASP A 257 -27.54 7.82 -12.20
CA ASP A 257 -28.88 8.06 -12.76
C ASP A 257 -29.75 6.79 -12.78
N GLU A 258 -29.12 5.62 -12.90
CA GLU A 258 -29.77 4.30 -12.98
C GLU A 258 -29.13 3.33 -11.97
N ALA A 259 -29.90 2.32 -11.56
CA ALA A 259 -29.43 1.30 -10.64
C ALA A 259 -28.23 0.52 -11.20
N LEU A 260 -27.23 0.26 -10.35
CA LEU A 260 -26.07 -0.53 -10.73
C LEU A 260 -26.34 -2.01 -10.46
N SER A 261 -26.15 -2.85 -11.48
CA SER A 261 -26.19 -4.31 -11.30
C SER A 261 -24.89 -4.84 -10.72
N SER A 262 -25.02 -5.68 -9.69
CA SER A 262 -23.92 -6.39 -9.03
C SER A 262 -24.18 -7.90 -9.06
N PRO A 263 -23.15 -8.74 -9.27
CA PRO A 263 -23.32 -10.19 -9.28
C PRO A 263 -23.64 -10.74 -7.89
N SER A 264 -24.68 -11.59 -7.82
CA SER A 264 -25.04 -12.31 -6.61
C SER A 264 -23.88 -13.16 -6.07
N GLY A 265 -23.66 -13.11 -4.75
CA GLY A 265 -22.68 -13.93 -4.03
C GLY A 265 -21.24 -13.47 -4.22
N LYS A 266 -20.99 -12.25 -4.69
CA LYS A 266 -19.64 -11.68 -4.83
C LYS A 266 -19.60 -10.24 -4.39
N ARG A 267 -18.55 -9.88 -3.64
CA ARG A 267 -18.25 -8.49 -3.33
C ARG A 267 -17.74 -7.78 -4.58
N GLN A 268 -18.43 -6.75 -5.03
CA GLN A 268 -18.02 -5.99 -6.19
C GLN A 268 -17.23 -4.74 -5.77
N PHE A 269 -16.06 -4.57 -6.37
CA PHE A 269 -15.20 -3.41 -6.23
C PHE A 269 -15.24 -2.61 -7.54
N LEU A 270 -16.16 -1.65 -7.61
CA LEU A 270 -16.27 -0.75 -8.76
C LEU A 270 -15.30 0.41 -8.59
N ARG A 271 -14.68 0.85 -9.69
CA ARG A 271 -13.91 2.09 -9.67
C ARG A 271 -14.86 3.27 -9.48
N GLY A 272 -14.47 4.23 -8.65
CA GLY A 272 -15.26 5.40 -8.35
C GLY A 272 -14.44 6.67 -8.31
N ARG A 273 -15.15 7.78 -8.38
CA ARG A 273 -14.68 9.12 -8.03
C ARG A 273 -15.43 9.59 -6.79
N TYR A 274 -14.70 9.86 -5.72
CA TYR A 274 -15.25 10.30 -4.45
C TYR A 274 -15.24 11.83 -4.37
N ASP A 275 -16.40 12.41 -4.04
CA ASP A 275 -16.55 13.82 -3.72
C ASP A 275 -16.70 13.96 -2.20
N ALA A 276 -15.65 14.44 -1.55
CA ALA A 276 -15.60 14.61 -0.10
C ALA A 276 -16.51 15.74 0.41
N GLU A 277 -16.77 16.76 -0.39
CA GLU A 277 -17.64 17.88 0.00
C GLU A 277 -19.11 17.48 -0.07
N ALA A 278 -19.49 16.78 -1.15
CA ALA A 278 -20.86 16.28 -1.32
C ALA A 278 -21.13 14.99 -0.53
N GLY A 279 -20.09 14.26 -0.12
CA GLY A 279 -20.23 12.94 0.50
C GLY A 279 -20.76 11.88 -0.47
N THR A 280 -20.48 12.03 -1.77
CA THR A 280 -20.99 11.17 -2.83
C THR A 280 -19.89 10.41 -3.54
N VAL A 281 -20.26 9.33 -4.23
CA VAL A 281 -19.35 8.58 -5.09
C VAL A 281 -20.02 8.24 -6.41
N THR A 282 -19.30 8.45 -7.52
CA THR A 282 -19.78 8.15 -8.87
C THR A 282 -18.89 7.07 -9.49
N PRO A 283 -19.45 6.00 -10.06
CA PRO A 283 -18.67 4.99 -10.78
C PRO A 283 -17.88 5.59 -11.95
N VAL A 284 -16.65 5.14 -12.14
CA VAL A 284 -15.78 5.56 -13.23
C VAL A 284 -15.54 4.38 -14.16
N GLY A 285 -16.10 4.49 -15.38
CA GLY A 285 -16.14 3.39 -16.35
C GLY A 285 -17.13 2.30 -15.94
N GLY A 286 -17.58 1.51 -16.92
CA GLY A 286 -18.46 0.36 -16.65
C GLY A 286 -17.77 -0.75 -15.83
N PRO A 287 -18.43 -1.88 -15.54
CA PRO A 287 -17.89 -2.95 -14.69
C PRO A 287 -16.76 -3.77 -15.34
N GLY A 288 -16.41 -3.49 -16.60
CA GLY A 288 -15.39 -4.22 -17.35
C GLY A 288 -13.99 -4.14 -16.71
N SER A 289 -13.37 -5.28 -16.45
CA SER A 289 -12.07 -5.38 -15.78
C SER A 289 -10.88 -5.05 -16.69
N HIS A 290 -11.08 -4.91 -18.00
CA HIS A 290 -10.02 -4.54 -18.96
C HIS A 290 -9.83 -3.01 -19.11
N LEU A 291 -10.65 -2.19 -18.42
CA LEU A 291 -10.67 -0.73 -18.60
C LEU A 291 -9.61 -0.02 -17.74
N VAL A 292 -8.36 -0.02 -18.22
CA VAL A 292 -7.21 0.63 -17.54
C VAL A 292 -7.33 2.16 -17.51
N ALA A 293 -7.86 2.77 -18.59
CA ALA A 293 -8.06 4.22 -18.64
C ALA A 293 -9.02 4.71 -17.54
N ALA A 294 -10.10 3.97 -17.30
CA ALA A 294 -11.05 4.26 -16.23
C ALA A 294 -10.41 4.13 -14.84
N LEU A 295 -9.53 3.13 -14.66
CA LEU A 295 -8.79 2.97 -13.41
C LEU A 295 -7.88 4.17 -13.12
N ALA A 296 -7.19 4.72 -14.12
CA ALA A 296 -6.32 5.87 -13.94
C ALA A 296 -7.07 7.14 -13.48
N GLN A 297 -8.34 7.27 -13.86
CA GLN A 297 -9.21 8.40 -13.49
C GLN A 297 -9.92 8.20 -12.15
N ALA A 298 -9.93 6.97 -11.61
CA ALA A 298 -10.53 6.67 -10.32
C ALA A 298 -9.64 7.16 -9.17
N ASP A 299 -10.26 7.59 -8.08
CA ASP A 299 -9.61 7.89 -6.80
C ASP A 299 -10.18 7.06 -5.65
N ALA A 300 -11.12 6.16 -5.95
CA ALA A 300 -11.80 5.33 -4.97
C ALA A 300 -12.25 3.98 -5.56
N LEU A 301 -12.52 3.01 -4.67
CA LEU A 301 -13.26 1.79 -4.97
C LEU A 301 -14.58 1.80 -4.20
N ILE A 302 -15.70 1.71 -4.93
CA ILE A 302 -17.03 1.50 -4.40
C ILE A 302 -17.20 0.01 -4.07
N VAL A 303 -17.61 -0.30 -2.84
CA VAL A 303 -17.74 -1.68 -2.35
C VAL A 303 -19.21 -2.07 -2.26
N LEU A 304 -19.68 -2.87 -3.22
CA LEU A 304 -21.01 -3.49 -3.15
C LEU A 304 -20.90 -4.87 -2.50
N PRO A 305 -21.64 -5.15 -1.41
CA PRO A 305 -21.54 -6.40 -0.67
C PRO A 305 -22.14 -7.59 -1.44
N GLU A 306 -21.83 -8.80 -1.00
CA GLU A 306 -22.14 -10.07 -1.66
C GLU A 306 -23.64 -10.34 -1.84
N ASP A 307 -24.46 -9.78 -0.96
CA ASP A 307 -25.92 -9.89 -0.91
C ASP A 307 -26.63 -8.81 -1.74
N MET A 308 -25.90 -7.79 -2.21
CA MET A 308 -26.44 -6.70 -3.03
C MET A 308 -26.32 -7.01 -4.52
N THR A 309 -27.46 -7.19 -5.19
CA THR A 309 -27.55 -7.45 -6.64
C THR A 309 -27.97 -6.24 -7.48
N SER A 310 -28.58 -5.24 -6.84
CA SER A 310 -28.91 -3.93 -7.40
C SER A 310 -28.57 -2.84 -6.38
N ALA A 311 -27.85 -1.81 -6.79
CA ALA A 311 -27.61 -0.61 -5.99
C ALA A 311 -28.32 0.57 -6.62
N GLU A 312 -29.41 1.02 -5.98
CA GLU A 312 -30.24 2.12 -6.47
C GLU A 312 -29.53 3.49 -6.30
N PRO A 313 -29.89 4.51 -7.11
CA PRO A 313 -29.47 5.89 -6.86
C PRO A 313 -29.72 6.30 -5.41
N GLY A 314 -28.72 6.94 -4.79
CA GLY A 314 -28.80 7.35 -3.38
C GLY A 314 -28.48 6.27 -2.36
N THR A 315 -28.15 5.04 -2.78
CA THR A 315 -27.71 3.98 -1.86
C THR A 315 -26.42 4.39 -1.15
N GLU A 316 -26.38 4.27 0.18
CA GLU A 316 -25.14 4.46 0.92
C GLU A 316 -24.25 3.22 0.79
N THR A 317 -23.02 3.41 0.34
CA THR A 317 -22.05 2.35 0.11
C THR A 317 -20.77 2.65 0.87
N GLU A 318 -20.03 1.59 1.20
CA GLU A 318 -18.66 1.76 1.63
C GLU A 318 -17.77 2.10 0.43
N VAL A 319 -16.78 2.96 0.67
CA VAL A 319 -15.83 3.44 -0.32
C VAL A 319 -14.41 3.33 0.25
N ILE A 320 -13.53 2.69 -0.49
CA ILE A 320 -12.09 2.61 -0.19
C ILE A 320 -11.40 3.74 -0.95
N LEU A 321 -10.74 4.66 -0.26
CA LEU A 321 -10.04 5.79 -0.87
C LEU A 321 -8.68 5.33 -1.41
N LEU A 322 -8.36 5.62 -2.67
CA LEU A 322 -7.08 5.30 -3.32
C LEU A 322 -6.10 6.47 -3.27
N ARG A 323 -6.60 7.69 -3.02
CA ARG A 323 -5.82 8.93 -2.85
C ARG A 323 -6.15 9.61 -1.54
#